data_AF-A0A444X340-F1
#
_entry.id   AF-A0A444X340-F1
#
_cell.length_a   1.000
_cell.length_b   1.000
_cell.length_c   1.000
_cell.angle_alpha   90.00
_cell.angle_beta   90.00
_cell.angle_gamma   90.00
#
_symmetry.space_group_name_H-M   'P 1'
#
loop_
_entity.id
_entity.type
_entity.pdbx_description
1 polymer ?
#
loop_
_entity_poly.entity_id
_entity_poly.type
_entity_poly.pdbx_seq_one_letter_code
_entity_poly.pdbx_strand_id
1 'polypeptide(L)'
;MKIPSNTGRLCAACTGDGKRRLFAVGNYINQRLLAPFHDWLATCLRRIPMDGTYDQLSPLDRLEGSTGVIYSVDLKAATDRWPLLLLFELTQVLFGRSFASSAVNSALATNIFQVAFVKKRTLVSFIAGQPLGYRSSWPLFALSHHLVVWVAAEQEYPGKVFKKYAVLGDDVVIADPKVASRYETLVHRLGVKVSAAKSIRSPVGACEFAKRFRVDNLTVDLSPVSMRKAADVKSPIGWYNYVISMPKSVRLSTLLRIGGFGFKAASRPIGCPTHGKRGRRLLVMLLMFYTKCFSLETSLSIVLGRPIPPQCVGALVHALLEHFAPKELKVPPIEVFAYPGMAEFNEYSVMQGWMRQYLSYLKWYSLLYTRPVSLGDFFEAPVYTDTWFSKSIDPDVFRFGVAFRVVDMATRACNKPSLLLPVVEEPPIVDSFVMSD
;
A
#
# COMPACT_ATOMS: atom_id res chain seq x y z
N MET A 1 -23.56 29.00 -18.31
CA MET A 1 -22.28 28.30 -18.00
C MET A 1 -22.33 26.92 -18.64
N LYS A 2 -21.58 26.66 -19.72
CA LYS A 2 -21.54 25.32 -20.36
C LYS A 2 -20.80 24.39 -19.41
N ILE A 3 -21.53 23.52 -18.70
CA ILE A 3 -20.94 22.41 -17.94
C ILE A 3 -20.14 21.58 -18.97
N PRO A 4 -18.84 21.30 -18.75
CA PRO A 4 -18.08 20.49 -19.69
C PRO A 4 -18.78 19.14 -19.88
N SER A 5 -19.02 18.75 -21.13
CA SER A 5 -19.79 17.55 -21.49
C SER A 5 -19.17 16.24 -21.02
N ASN A 6 -17.95 16.28 -20.47
CA ASN A 6 -17.24 15.15 -19.94
C ASN A 6 -16.53 15.54 -18.63
N THR A 7 -16.92 14.95 -17.50
CA THR A 7 -16.31 15.22 -16.18
C THR A 7 -15.29 14.14 -15.77
N GLY A 8 -15.10 13.11 -16.59
CA GLY A 8 -14.09 12.07 -16.36
C GLY A 8 -14.27 10.82 -17.21
N ARG A 9 -13.50 9.76 -16.92
CA ARG A 9 -13.63 8.46 -17.59
C ARG A 9 -13.96 7.35 -16.60
N LEU A 10 -14.82 6.42 -17.00
CA LEU A 10 -15.07 5.19 -16.26
C LEU A 10 -14.07 4.12 -16.72
N CYS A 11 -13.32 3.58 -15.78
CA CYS A 11 -12.32 2.55 -15.97
C CYS A 11 -12.76 1.25 -15.28
N ALA A 12 -12.15 0.14 -15.69
CA ALA A 12 -12.34 -1.16 -15.06
C ALA A 12 -10.98 -1.73 -14.69
N ALA A 13 -10.84 -2.25 -13.48
CA ALA A 13 -9.70 -3.06 -13.06
C ALA A 13 -10.17 -4.50 -12.80
N CYS A 14 -9.43 -5.47 -13.33
CA CYS A 14 -9.59 -6.87 -12.94
C CYS A 14 -8.87 -7.07 -11.61
N THR A 15 -9.63 -7.32 -10.54
CA THR A 15 -9.04 -7.69 -9.25
C THR A 15 -8.59 -9.15 -9.27
N GLY A 16 -7.68 -9.51 -8.36
CA GLY A 16 -7.07 -10.85 -8.32
C GLY A 16 -8.04 -12.00 -7.99
N ASP A 17 -9.29 -11.69 -7.67
CA ASP A 17 -10.42 -12.60 -7.48
C ASP A 17 -11.22 -12.86 -8.78
N GLY A 18 -10.75 -12.34 -9.92
CA GLY A 18 -11.43 -12.46 -11.22
C GLY A 18 -12.61 -11.51 -11.40
N LYS A 19 -12.93 -10.70 -10.38
CA LYS A 19 -14.00 -9.70 -10.47
C LYS A 19 -13.48 -8.45 -11.20
N ARG A 20 -14.33 -7.84 -12.04
CA ARG A 20 -14.07 -6.49 -12.56
C ARG A 20 -14.67 -5.46 -11.61
N ARG A 21 -13.85 -4.55 -11.13
CA ARG A 21 -14.29 -3.39 -10.35
C ARG A 21 -14.28 -2.16 -11.24
N LEU A 22 -15.43 -1.50 -11.32
CA LEU A 22 -15.58 -0.23 -12.02
C LEU A 22 -15.18 0.89 -11.08
N PHE A 23 -14.45 1.87 -11.61
CA PHE A 23 -14.09 3.08 -10.88
C PHE A 23 -14.01 4.25 -11.85
N ALA A 24 -14.31 5.44 -11.35
CA ALA A 24 -14.25 6.67 -12.10
C ALA A 24 -12.92 7.38 -11.89
N VAL A 25 -12.35 7.86 -12.98
CA VAL A 25 -11.23 8.79 -12.99
C VAL A 25 -11.80 10.17 -13.31
N GLY A 26 -12.06 10.93 -12.24
CA GLY A 26 -12.61 12.29 -12.34
C GLY A 26 -11.61 13.33 -12.82
N ASN A 27 -12.13 14.48 -13.24
CA ASN A 27 -11.33 15.67 -13.55
C ASN A 27 -10.49 16.12 -12.33
N TYR A 28 -9.24 16.48 -12.58
CA TYR A 28 -8.31 17.05 -11.60
C TYR A 28 -8.91 18.20 -10.78
N ILE A 29 -9.65 19.13 -11.40
CA ILE A 29 -10.25 20.27 -10.69
C ILE A 29 -11.27 19.80 -9.65
N ASN A 30 -12.19 18.90 -10.03
CA ASN A 30 -13.18 18.34 -9.10
C ASN A 30 -12.50 17.59 -7.95
N GLN A 31 -11.44 16.83 -8.24
CA GLN A 31 -10.67 16.14 -7.21
C GLN A 31 -10.02 17.14 -6.23
N ARG A 32 -9.48 18.26 -6.71
CA ARG A 32 -8.91 19.31 -5.86
C ARG A 32 -9.96 20.02 -5.01
N LEU A 33 -11.12 20.33 -5.58
CA LEU A 33 -12.24 20.97 -4.85
C LEU A 33 -12.82 20.07 -3.76
N LEU A 34 -12.83 18.76 -3.96
CA LEU A 34 -13.28 17.79 -2.96
C LEU A 34 -12.24 17.53 -1.86
N ALA A 35 -10.98 17.94 -2.03
CA ALA A 35 -9.92 17.59 -1.08
C ALA A 35 -10.16 18.14 0.35
N PRO A 36 -10.53 19.41 0.58
CA PRO A 36 -10.78 19.91 1.93
C PRO A 36 -11.95 19.18 2.63
N PHE A 37 -13.01 18.89 1.87
CA PHE A 37 -14.16 18.14 2.37
C PHE A 37 -13.78 16.70 2.73
N HIS A 38 -12.94 16.06 1.90
CA HIS A 38 -12.40 14.74 2.17
C HIS A 38 -11.59 14.72 3.47
N ASP A 39 -10.67 15.68 3.64
CA ASP A 39 -9.78 15.75 4.79
C ASP A 39 -10.56 16.00 6.09
N TRP A 40 -11.63 16.78 6.03
CA TRP A 40 -12.54 16.97 7.15
C TRP A 40 -13.28 15.68 7.52
N LEU A 41 -13.92 15.00 6.55
CA LEU A 41 -14.62 13.73 6.77
C LEU A 41 -13.66 12.66 7.32
N ALA A 42 -12.45 12.60 6.76
CA ALA A 42 -11.36 11.77 7.24
C ALA A 42 -11.04 12.01 8.72
N THR A 43 -11.01 13.28 9.14
CA THR A 43 -10.77 13.66 10.54
C THR A 43 -11.91 13.23 11.45
N CYS A 44 -13.16 13.30 10.98
CA CYS A 44 -14.32 12.78 11.72
C CYS A 44 -14.24 11.27 11.90
N LEU A 45 -13.95 10.51 10.84
CA LEU A 45 -13.84 9.04 10.90
C LEU A 45 -12.75 8.58 11.87
N ARG A 46 -11.60 9.26 11.91
CA ARG A 46 -10.52 8.96 12.88
C ARG A 46 -10.96 9.02 14.33
N ARG A 47 -12.03 9.77 14.65
CA ARG A 47 -12.55 9.91 16.02
C ARG A 47 -13.54 8.81 16.39
N ILE A 48 -13.98 7.99 15.43
CA ILE A 48 -14.96 6.91 15.65
C ILE A 48 -14.19 5.60 15.88
N PRO A 49 -14.16 5.05 17.11
CA PRO A 49 -13.39 3.82 17.38
C PRO A 49 -13.93 2.56 16.67
N MET A 50 -15.15 2.64 16.14
CA MET A 50 -15.84 1.56 15.42
C MET A 50 -15.58 1.61 13.91
N ASP A 51 -14.86 2.62 13.41
CA ASP A 51 -14.48 2.75 12.00
C ASP A 51 -13.15 2.05 11.70
N GLY A 52 -13.12 1.25 10.65
CA GLY A 52 -11.94 0.51 10.21
C GLY A 52 -11.08 1.22 9.16
N THR A 53 -11.41 2.46 8.76
CA THR A 53 -10.79 3.09 7.58
C THR A 53 -9.28 3.25 7.72
N TYR A 54 -8.77 3.54 8.92
CA TYR A 54 -7.34 3.72 9.19
C TYR A 54 -6.67 2.51 9.85
N ASP A 55 -7.44 1.73 10.60
CA ASP A 55 -7.02 0.47 11.19
C ASP A 55 -8.14 -0.55 11.00
N GLN A 56 -7.96 -1.46 10.06
CA GLN A 56 -9.00 -2.41 9.67
C GLN A 56 -9.32 -3.43 10.77
N LEU A 57 -8.41 -3.65 11.73
CA LEU A 57 -8.59 -4.67 12.75
C LEU A 57 -9.08 -4.09 14.07
N SER A 58 -8.65 -2.87 14.42
CA SER A 58 -9.05 -2.19 15.66
C SER A 58 -10.55 -2.25 15.99
N PRO A 59 -11.50 -1.94 15.08
CA PRO A 59 -12.92 -2.01 15.42
C PRO A 59 -13.41 -3.45 15.65
N LEU A 60 -12.80 -4.43 14.98
CA LEU A 60 -13.11 -5.85 15.15
C LEU A 60 -12.54 -6.40 16.47
N ASP A 61 -11.31 -6.02 16.81
CA ASP A 61 -10.64 -6.39 18.08
C ASP A 61 -11.43 -5.90 19.29
N ARG A 62 -12.08 -4.74 19.19
CA ARG A 62 -12.96 -4.20 20.26
C ARG A 62 -14.19 -5.05 20.54
N LEU A 63 -14.59 -5.90 19.58
CA LEU A 63 -15.71 -6.81 19.73
C LEU A 63 -15.28 -8.18 20.30
N GLU A 64 -13.98 -8.43 20.46
CA GLU A 64 -13.47 -9.68 21.03
C GLU A 64 -14.09 -9.97 22.41
N GLY A 65 -14.56 -11.20 22.59
CA GLY A 65 -15.27 -11.63 23.81
C GLY A 65 -16.72 -11.15 23.90
N SER A 66 -17.27 -10.50 22.87
CA SER A 66 -18.69 -10.17 22.83
C SER A 66 -19.54 -11.43 22.87
N THR A 67 -20.35 -11.56 23.92
CA THR A 67 -21.26 -12.70 24.09
C THR A 67 -22.54 -12.51 23.28
N GLY A 68 -23.05 -13.60 22.70
CA GLY A 68 -24.33 -13.62 22.00
C GLY A 68 -24.19 -13.76 20.48
N VAL A 69 -25.29 -13.50 19.77
CA VAL A 69 -25.32 -13.66 18.31
C VAL A 69 -24.63 -12.47 17.64
N ILE A 70 -23.60 -12.77 16.83
CA ILE A 70 -22.87 -11.79 16.04
C ILE A 70 -23.38 -11.82 14.61
N TYR A 71 -23.61 -10.63 14.05
CA TYR A 71 -24.12 -10.44 12.69
C TYR A 71 -23.03 -9.76 11.86
N SER A 72 -22.49 -10.46 10.87
CA SER A 72 -21.71 -9.88 9.78
C SER A 72 -22.63 -9.76 8.57
N VAL A 73 -22.81 -8.54 8.05
CA VAL A 73 -23.77 -8.26 6.98
C VAL A 73 -23.03 -7.79 5.73
N ASP A 74 -23.17 -8.54 4.62
CA ASP A 74 -22.58 -8.18 3.32
C ASP A 74 -23.60 -7.41 2.48
N LEU A 75 -23.25 -6.18 2.10
CA LEU A 75 -24.08 -5.32 1.27
C LEU A 75 -23.80 -5.54 -0.23
N LYS A 76 -24.85 -5.81 -1.02
CA LYS A 76 -24.72 -6.06 -2.45
C LYS A 76 -24.58 -4.75 -3.22
N ALA A 77 -23.41 -4.58 -3.85
CA ALA A 77 -23.07 -3.40 -4.67
C ALA A 77 -23.28 -2.09 -3.90
N ALA A 78 -22.81 -2.06 -2.65
CA ALA A 78 -23.10 -1.00 -1.68
C ALA A 78 -22.81 0.40 -2.23
N THR A 79 -21.62 0.61 -2.80
CA THR A 79 -21.21 1.93 -3.33
C THR A 79 -22.04 2.39 -4.52
N ASP A 80 -22.54 1.45 -5.34
CA ASP A 80 -23.33 1.75 -6.53
C ASP A 80 -24.82 1.99 -6.21
N ARG A 81 -25.25 1.58 -5.00
CA ARG A 81 -26.66 1.61 -4.59
C ARG A 81 -26.91 2.43 -3.35
N TRP A 82 -25.87 2.93 -2.70
CA TRP A 82 -26.03 3.74 -1.51
C TRP A 82 -26.86 4.99 -1.82
N PRO A 83 -27.82 5.38 -0.96
CA PRO A 83 -28.74 6.45 -1.30
C PRO A 83 -28.02 7.80 -1.34
N LEU A 84 -28.02 8.43 -2.51
CA LEU A 84 -27.53 9.80 -2.68
C LEU A 84 -28.28 10.80 -1.78
N LEU A 85 -29.58 10.57 -1.55
CA LEU A 85 -30.38 11.38 -0.65
C LEU A 85 -29.83 11.35 0.78
N LEU A 86 -29.39 10.18 1.28
CA LEU A 86 -28.81 10.07 2.61
C LEU A 86 -27.49 10.86 2.71
N LEU A 87 -26.64 10.79 1.69
CA LEU A 87 -25.40 11.57 1.63
C LEU A 87 -25.68 13.07 1.59
N PHE A 88 -26.69 13.47 0.81
CA PHE A 88 -27.12 14.85 0.68
C PHE A 88 -27.65 15.39 2.01
N GLU A 89 -28.57 14.67 2.66
CA GLU A 89 -29.16 15.11 3.94
C GLU A 89 -28.11 15.22 5.03
N LEU A 90 -27.20 14.24 5.15
CA LEU A 90 -26.07 14.31 6.09
C LEU A 90 -25.22 15.55 5.82
N THR A 91 -24.88 15.81 4.56
CA THR A 91 -24.05 16.97 4.20
C THR A 91 -24.79 18.29 4.41
N GLN A 92 -26.10 18.31 4.15
CA GLN A 92 -26.97 19.49 4.30
C GLN A 92 -27.05 19.92 5.76
N VAL A 93 -27.22 18.97 6.69
CA VAL A 93 -27.26 19.26 8.12
C VAL A 93 -25.94 19.87 8.61
N LEU A 94 -24.81 19.44 8.05
CA LEU A 94 -23.48 19.87 8.49
C LEU A 94 -23.02 21.21 7.88
N PHE A 95 -23.32 21.45 6.60
CA PHE A 95 -22.75 22.57 5.84
C PHE A 95 -23.79 23.42 5.08
N GLY A 96 -25.07 23.12 5.25
CA GLY A 96 -26.16 23.78 4.55
C GLY A 96 -26.42 23.22 3.15
N ARG A 97 -27.61 23.55 2.63
CA ARG A 97 -28.17 23.00 1.40
C ARG A 97 -27.34 23.30 0.14
N SER A 98 -26.83 24.53 0.02
CA SER A 98 -26.05 24.96 -1.14
C SER A 98 -24.74 24.16 -1.28
N PHE A 99 -24.05 23.94 -0.16
CA PHE A 99 -22.84 23.14 -0.14
C PHE A 99 -23.14 21.67 -0.43
N ALA A 100 -24.15 21.09 0.21
CA ALA A 100 -24.56 19.70 -0.03
C ALA A 100 -24.92 19.44 -1.49
N SER A 101 -25.64 20.35 -2.13
CA SER A 101 -25.96 20.25 -3.56
C SER A 101 -24.70 20.26 -4.41
N SER A 102 -23.75 21.14 -4.10
CA SER A 102 -22.50 21.26 -4.86
C SER A 102 -21.60 20.03 -4.67
N ALA A 103 -21.40 19.57 -3.43
CA ALA A 103 -20.51 18.47 -3.11
C ALA A 103 -21.09 17.10 -3.49
N VAL A 104 -22.37 16.85 -3.20
CA VAL A 104 -23.00 15.54 -3.42
C VAL A 104 -23.59 15.46 -4.83
N ASN A 105 -24.51 16.37 -5.18
CA ASN A 105 -25.24 16.26 -6.44
C ASN A 105 -24.37 16.61 -7.65
N SER A 106 -23.62 17.72 -7.59
CA SER A 106 -22.81 18.17 -8.72
C SER A 106 -21.47 17.44 -8.80
N ALA A 107 -20.75 17.29 -7.69
CA ALA A 107 -19.38 16.79 -7.70
C ALA A 107 -19.25 15.26 -7.56
N LEU A 108 -20.20 14.56 -6.93
CA LEU A 108 -20.16 13.09 -6.79
C LEU A 108 -21.17 12.39 -7.72
N ALA A 109 -22.42 12.85 -7.80
CA ALA A 109 -23.49 12.14 -8.51
C ALA A 109 -23.57 12.44 -10.02
N THR A 110 -23.98 13.66 -10.39
CA THR A 110 -24.41 14.02 -11.76
C THR A 110 -23.27 14.17 -12.78
N ASN A 111 -22.10 13.60 -12.46
CA ASN A 111 -20.95 13.51 -13.35
C ASN A 111 -21.26 12.63 -14.57
N ILE A 112 -20.83 13.11 -15.74
CA ILE A 112 -20.91 12.37 -17.00
C ILE A 112 -19.54 11.78 -17.28
N PHE A 113 -19.49 10.44 -17.35
CA PHE A 113 -18.28 9.67 -17.60
C PHE A 113 -18.26 9.05 -18.98
N GLN A 114 -17.14 9.19 -19.67
CA GLN A 114 -16.87 8.39 -20.87
C GLN A 114 -16.41 6.98 -20.48
N VAL A 115 -17.04 5.95 -21.06
CA VAL A 115 -16.66 4.55 -20.80
C VAL A 115 -15.41 4.20 -21.60
N ALA A 116 -14.26 4.04 -20.91
CA ALA A 116 -12.97 3.88 -21.56
C ALA A 116 -12.72 2.49 -22.19
N PHE A 117 -13.52 1.49 -21.81
CA PHE A 117 -13.34 0.09 -22.21
C PHE A 117 -14.36 -0.39 -23.27
N VAL A 118 -15.09 0.54 -23.89
CA VAL A 118 -16.05 0.25 -24.97
C VAL A 118 -15.58 0.92 -26.26
N LYS A 119 -15.67 0.21 -27.40
CA LYS A 119 -15.23 0.71 -28.71
C LYS A 119 -16.02 1.93 -29.17
N LYS A 120 -17.33 1.95 -28.91
CA LYS A 120 -18.21 3.10 -29.19
C LYS A 120 -18.12 4.11 -28.06
N ARG A 121 -18.09 5.40 -28.39
CA ARG A 121 -18.12 6.48 -27.40
C ARG A 121 -19.47 6.46 -26.67
N THR A 122 -19.48 5.85 -25.49
CA THR A 122 -20.64 5.77 -24.60
C THR A 122 -20.41 6.68 -23.40
N LEU A 123 -21.43 7.48 -23.08
CA LEU A 123 -21.47 8.34 -21.90
C LEU A 123 -22.44 7.75 -20.88
N VAL A 124 -22.03 7.73 -19.61
CA VAL A 124 -22.85 7.23 -18.50
C VAL A 124 -22.83 8.23 -17.34
N SER A 125 -23.90 8.29 -16.57
CA SER A 125 -24.00 9.09 -15.35
C SER A 125 -24.55 8.23 -14.22
N PHE A 126 -24.14 8.51 -12.99
CA PHE A 126 -24.62 7.78 -11.82
C PHE A 126 -25.98 8.37 -11.40
N ILE A 127 -27.02 7.54 -11.44
CA ILE A 127 -28.38 7.88 -10.97
C ILE A 127 -28.54 7.48 -9.49
N ALA A 128 -27.72 6.55 -9.01
CA ALA A 128 -27.67 6.08 -7.63
C ALA A 128 -26.22 5.76 -7.24
N GLY A 129 -25.94 5.76 -5.93
CA GLY A 129 -24.60 5.54 -5.41
C GLY A 129 -23.64 6.69 -5.68
N GLN A 130 -22.36 6.43 -5.45
CA GLN A 130 -21.28 7.37 -5.73
C GLN A 130 -20.12 6.68 -6.46
N PRO A 131 -19.43 7.38 -7.36
CA PRO A 131 -18.32 6.81 -8.09
C PRO A 131 -17.16 6.47 -7.15
N LEU A 132 -16.68 5.22 -7.24
CA LEU A 132 -15.39 4.83 -6.69
C LEU A 132 -14.28 5.62 -7.41
N GLY A 133 -13.29 6.12 -6.67
CA GLY A 133 -12.14 6.88 -7.23
C GLY A 133 -12.23 8.39 -7.10
N TYR A 134 -13.35 8.94 -6.62
CA TYR A 134 -13.45 10.34 -6.24
C TYR A 134 -13.02 10.56 -4.78
N ARG A 135 -12.35 11.69 -4.51
CA ARG A 135 -12.20 12.20 -3.15
C ARG A 135 -13.58 12.42 -2.52
N SER A 136 -13.63 12.38 -1.19
CA SER A 136 -14.84 12.40 -0.35
C SER A 136 -15.83 11.23 -0.53
N SER A 137 -15.86 10.53 -1.68
CA SER A 137 -16.77 9.41 -1.97
C SER A 137 -16.73 8.32 -0.89
N TRP A 138 -15.55 7.79 -0.58
CA TRP A 138 -15.36 6.78 0.47
C TRP A 138 -15.70 7.29 1.88
N PRO A 139 -15.08 8.38 2.38
CA PRO A 139 -15.29 8.76 3.78
C PRO A 139 -16.71 9.28 4.05
N LEU A 140 -17.36 9.89 3.05
CA LEU A 140 -18.77 10.29 3.18
C LEU A 140 -19.69 9.07 3.26
N PHE A 141 -19.43 8.05 2.45
CA PHE A 141 -20.12 6.77 2.51
C PHE A 141 -19.94 6.09 3.86
N ALA A 142 -18.70 5.92 4.32
CA ALA A 142 -18.40 5.31 5.62
C ALA A 142 -19.11 6.05 6.76
N LEU A 143 -19.04 7.39 6.80
CA LEU A 143 -19.70 8.20 7.82
C LEU A 143 -21.23 8.04 7.79
N SER A 144 -21.83 8.03 6.60
CA SER A 144 -23.27 7.80 6.46
C SER A 144 -23.67 6.36 6.83
N HIS A 145 -22.78 5.38 6.65
CA HIS A 145 -23.01 4.01 7.08
C HIS A 145 -23.02 3.90 8.60
N HIS A 146 -22.08 4.55 9.30
CA HIS A 146 -22.13 4.71 10.75
C HIS A 146 -23.44 5.34 11.22
N LEU A 147 -23.91 6.38 10.54
CA LEU A 147 -25.19 7.03 10.85
C LEU A 147 -26.36 6.03 10.79
N VAL A 148 -26.42 5.15 9.80
CA VAL A 148 -27.48 4.13 9.71
C VAL A 148 -27.43 3.16 10.89
N VAL A 149 -26.24 2.74 11.33
CA VAL A 149 -26.08 1.91 12.53
C VAL A 149 -26.52 2.66 13.78
N TRP A 150 -26.17 3.95 13.91
CA TRP A 150 -26.60 4.78 15.03
C TRP A 150 -28.10 5.00 15.07
N VAL A 151 -28.74 5.22 13.93
CA VAL A 151 -30.21 5.32 13.86
C VAL A 151 -30.87 4.00 14.25
N ALA A 152 -30.31 2.85 13.82
CA ALA A 152 -30.81 1.55 14.24
C ALA A 152 -30.68 1.37 15.77
N ALA A 153 -29.56 1.78 16.34
CA ALA A 153 -29.33 1.71 17.77
C ALA A 153 -30.22 2.67 18.57
N GLU A 154 -30.43 3.90 18.10
CA GLU A 154 -31.28 4.89 18.75
C GLU A 154 -32.75 4.44 18.77
N GLN A 155 -33.21 3.73 17.74
CA GLN A 155 -34.58 3.18 17.70
C GLN A 155 -34.80 2.03 18.68
N GLU A 156 -33.78 1.23 18.96
CA GLU A 156 -33.89 0.09 19.88
C GLU A 156 -33.50 0.48 21.33
N TYR A 157 -32.59 1.44 21.48
CA TYR A 157 -32.04 1.90 22.76
C TYR A 157 -31.90 3.43 22.78
N PRO A 158 -33.01 4.18 22.88
CA PRO A 158 -32.99 5.64 22.84
C PRO A 158 -32.05 6.27 23.86
N GLY A 159 -31.29 7.30 23.45
CA GLY A 159 -30.36 8.05 24.30
C GLY A 159 -29.09 7.30 24.72
N LYS A 160 -28.86 6.07 24.25
CA LYS A 160 -27.67 5.28 24.59
C LYS A 160 -26.66 5.26 23.46
N VAL A 161 -25.40 5.58 23.79
CA VAL A 161 -24.29 5.47 22.84
C VAL A 161 -23.96 3.99 22.57
N PHE A 162 -24.29 3.51 21.38
CA PHE A 162 -24.01 2.15 20.97
C PHE A 162 -22.60 1.99 20.38
N LYS A 163 -21.85 1.03 20.92
CA LYS A 163 -20.44 0.77 20.56
C LYS A 163 -20.16 -0.68 20.13
N LYS A 164 -21.15 -1.58 20.19
CA LYS A 164 -21.01 -3.01 19.89
C LYS A 164 -21.12 -3.29 18.39
N TYR A 165 -20.34 -2.57 17.58
CA TYR A 165 -20.29 -2.77 16.14
C TYR A 165 -18.93 -2.36 15.55
N ALA A 166 -18.67 -2.81 14.33
CA ALA A 166 -17.53 -2.44 13.50
C ALA A 166 -18.02 -2.14 12.08
N VAL A 167 -17.48 -1.09 11.44
CA VAL A 167 -17.77 -0.74 10.03
C VAL A 167 -16.46 -0.47 9.29
N LEU A 168 -16.34 -0.99 8.08
CA LEU A 168 -15.28 -0.64 7.14
C LEU A 168 -15.86 -0.55 5.74
N GLY A 169 -16.17 0.67 5.29
CA GLY A 169 -16.86 0.84 4.02
C GLY A 169 -18.19 0.09 4.04
N ASP A 170 -18.34 -0.93 3.21
CA ASP A 170 -19.54 -1.76 3.09
C ASP A 170 -19.60 -2.93 4.07
N ASP A 171 -18.45 -3.34 4.62
CA ASP A 171 -18.39 -4.39 5.65
C ASP A 171 -18.94 -3.83 6.98
N VAL A 172 -19.85 -4.59 7.61
CA VAL A 172 -20.39 -4.25 8.93
C VAL A 172 -20.55 -5.50 9.80
N VAL A 173 -20.14 -5.38 11.05
CA VAL A 173 -20.39 -6.37 12.10
C VAL A 173 -21.15 -5.71 13.25
N ILE A 174 -22.24 -6.32 13.69
CA ILE A 174 -23.05 -5.84 14.82
C ILE A 174 -23.19 -6.98 15.83
N ALA A 175 -22.72 -6.74 17.07
CA ALA A 175 -22.78 -7.68 18.18
C ALA A 175 -23.98 -7.39 19.11
N ASP A 176 -25.14 -7.14 18.51
CA ASP A 176 -26.44 -7.00 19.19
C ASP A 176 -27.57 -7.41 18.23
N PRO A 177 -28.37 -8.45 18.56
CA PRO A 177 -29.42 -8.95 17.68
C PRO A 177 -30.52 -7.94 17.35
N LYS A 178 -30.88 -7.06 18.29
CA LYS A 178 -31.97 -6.09 18.09
C LYS A 178 -31.51 -5.00 17.13
N VAL A 179 -30.31 -4.46 17.36
CA VAL A 179 -29.72 -3.44 16.48
C VAL A 179 -29.45 -4.00 15.09
N ALA A 180 -28.96 -5.24 14.98
CA ALA A 180 -28.72 -5.88 13.68
C ALA A 180 -30.02 -6.04 12.87
N SER A 181 -31.09 -6.54 13.50
CA SER A 181 -32.39 -6.67 12.83
C SER A 181 -32.96 -5.33 12.38
N ARG A 182 -32.78 -4.28 13.20
CA ARG A 182 -33.22 -2.93 12.85
C ARG A 182 -32.41 -2.34 11.70
N TYR A 183 -31.09 -2.51 11.76
CA TYR A 183 -30.17 -2.09 10.71
C TYR A 183 -30.53 -2.71 9.36
N GLU A 184 -30.75 -4.03 9.29
CA GLU A 184 -31.15 -4.70 8.04
C GLU A 184 -32.47 -4.14 7.48
N THR A 185 -33.44 -3.84 8.35
CA THR A 185 -34.71 -3.21 7.95
C THR A 185 -34.49 -1.82 7.36
N LEU A 186 -33.64 -1.00 7.97
CA LEU A 186 -33.33 0.34 7.48
C LEU A 186 -32.60 0.29 6.14
N VAL A 187 -31.58 -0.56 6.01
CA VAL A 187 -30.83 -0.76 4.77
C VAL A 187 -31.75 -1.22 3.63
N HIS A 188 -32.68 -2.14 3.91
CA HIS A 188 -33.69 -2.57 2.94
C HIS A 188 -34.61 -1.41 2.51
N ARG A 189 -35.09 -0.59 3.46
CA ARG A 189 -35.91 0.60 3.15
C ARG A 189 -35.16 1.65 2.34
N LEU A 190 -33.85 1.75 2.52
CA LEU A 190 -32.96 2.60 1.74
C LEU A 190 -32.70 2.05 0.32
N GLY A 191 -33.22 0.86 -0.02
CA GLY A 191 -33.08 0.25 -1.35
C GLY A 191 -31.74 -0.48 -1.56
N VAL A 192 -30.96 -0.67 -0.50
CA VAL A 192 -29.70 -1.43 -0.53
C VAL A 192 -30.01 -2.89 -0.21
N LYS A 193 -29.56 -3.81 -1.07
CA LYS A 193 -29.81 -5.25 -0.91
C LYS A 193 -28.73 -5.88 -0.04
N VAL A 194 -29.13 -6.74 0.89
CA VAL A 194 -28.21 -7.57 1.68
C VAL A 194 -27.99 -8.91 0.95
N SER A 195 -26.75 -9.40 0.96
CA SER A 195 -26.41 -10.70 0.39
C SER A 195 -26.52 -11.80 1.44
N ALA A 196 -27.68 -12.44 1.55
CA ALA A 196 -27.92 -13.51 2.52
C ALA A 196 -26.90 -14.66 2.47
N ALA A 197 -26.36 -14.98 1.28
CA ALA A 197 -25.36 -16.05 1.11
C ALA A 197 -23.96 -15.68 1.61
N LYS A 198 -23.70 -14.40 1.91
CA LYS A 198 -22.41 -13.89 2.37
C LYS A 198 -22.47 -13.30 3.77
N SER A 199 -23.64 -12.85 4.18
CA SER A 199 -23.90 -12.46 5.56
C SER A 199 -23.83 -13.69 6.48
N ILE A 200 -23.27 -13.51 7.67
CA ILE A 200 -23.13 -14.54 8.69
C ILE A 200 -23.90 -14.10 9.92
N ARG A 201 -24.82 -14.94 10.39
CA ARG A 201 -25.46 -14.82 11.69
C ARG A 201 -24.97 -15.98 12.56
N SER A 202 -24.08 -15.70 13.50
CA SER A 202 -23.44 -16.75 14.29
C SER A 202 -23.81 -16.66 15.77
N PRO A 203 -24.50 -17.67 16.32
CA PRO A 203 -24.71 -17.81 17.76
C PRO A 203 -23.44 -18.09 18.55
N VAL A 204 -22.40 -18.61 17.89
CA VAL A 204 -21.10 -18.97 18.49
C VAL A 204 -20.07 -17.84 18.31
N GLY A 205 -20.54 -16.65 17.92
CA GLY A 205 -19.70 -15.47 17.77
C GLY A 205 -18.68 -15.54 16.62
N ALA A 206 -19.04 -16.24 15.53
CA ALA A 206 -18.27 -16.21 14.29
C ALA A 206 -18.66 -15.01 13.41
N CYS A 207 -17.68 -14.38 12.76
CA CYS A 207 -17.95 -13.32 11.80
C CYS A 207 -16.87 -13.25 10.71
N GLU A 208 -17.21 -12.57 9.62
CA GLU A 208 -16.26 -12.10 8.62
C GLU A 208 -16.26 -10.57 8.60
N PHE A 209 -15.09 -9.95 8.52
CA PHE A 209 -14.92 -8.51 8.41
C PHE A 209 -13.55 -8.20 7.80
N ALA A 210 -13.48 -7.37 6.76
CA ALA A 210 -12.22 -6.98 6.12
C ALA A 210 -11.35 -8.16 5.68
N LYS A 211 -11.96 -9.27 5.20
CA LYS A 211 -11.32 -10.56 4.86
C LYS A 211 -10.77 -11.34 6.05
N ARG A 212 -11.12 -10.94 7.28
CA ARG A 212 -10.78 -11.67 8.49
C ARG A 212 -11.96 -12.52 8.92
N PHE A 213 -11.70 -13.81 9.14
CA PHE A 213 -12.70 -14.75 9.60
C PHE A 213 -12.35 -15.19 11.01
N ARG A 214 -13.15 -14.75 12.00
CA ARG A 214 -12.93 -15.08 13.42
C ARG A 214 -14.08 -15.90 13.96
N VAL A 215 -13.77 -16.78 14.91
CA VAL A 215 -14.73 -17.67 15.59
C VAL A 215 -14.54 -17.60 17.11
N ASP A 216 -15.43 -18.28 17.85
CA ASP A 216 -15.40 -18.36 19.32
C ASP A 216 -15.43 -16.97 19.97
N ASN A 217 -16.56 -16.26 19.81
CA ASN A 217 -16.73 -14.87 20.26
C ASN A 217 -15.59 -13.95 19.76
N LEU A 218 -15.19 -14.14 18.50
CA LEU A 218 -14.15 -13.39 17.80
C LEU A 218 -12.73 -13.54 18.36
N THR A 219 -12.48 -14.51 19.26
CA THR A 219 -11.16 -14.70 19.90
C THR A 219 -10.18 -15.50 19.03
N VAL A 220 -10.68 -16.38 18.17
CA VAL A 220 -9.85 -17.26 17.33
C VAL A 220 -9.89 -16.81 15.88
N ASP A 221 -8.73 -16.41 15.33
CA ASP A 221 -8.57 -16.05 13.91
C ASP A 221 -8.33 -17.29 13.03
N LEU A 222 -9.28 -17.58 12.14
CA LEU A 222 -9.24 -18.63 11.12
C LEU A 222 -9.24 -18.05 9.69
N SER A 223 -8.74 -16.82 9.52
CA SER A 223 -8.70 -16.14 8.23
C SER A 223 -7.98 -16.97 7.16
N PRO A 224 -8.57 -17.12 5.95
CA PRO A 224 -7.96 -17.88 4.88
C PRO A 224 -6.72 -17.17 4.33
N VAL A 225 -5.70 -17.96 3.99
CA VAL A 225 -4.51 -17.46 3.31
C VAL A 225 -4.71 -17.54 1.80
N SER A 226 -4.55 -16.42 1.09
CA SER A 226 -4.70 -16.38 -0.37
C SER A 226 -3.70 -17.31 -1.07
N MET A 227 -4.20 -18.21 -1.91
CA MET A 227 -3.35 -19.08 -2.74
C MET A 227 -2.40 -18.30 -3.64
N ARG A 228 -2.83 -17.12 -4.13
CA ARG A 228 -1.96 -16.23 -4.92
C ARG A 228 -0.80 -15.72 -4.07
N LYS A 229 -1.08 -15.22 -2.86
CA LYS A 229 -0.03 -14.82 -1.92
C LYS A 229 0.91 -15.99 -1.60
N ALA A 230 0.37 -17.20 -1.43
CA ALA A 230 1.18 -18.40 -1.22
C ALA A 230 2.04 -18.79 -2.44
N ALA A 231 1.53 -18.57 -3.65
CA ALA A 231 2.29 -18.81 -4.88
C ALA A 231 3.42 -17.78 -5.09
N ASP A 232 3.21 -16.53 -4.67
CA ASP A 232 4.18 -15.43 -4.81
C ASP A 232 5.45 -15.65 -3.96
N VAL A 233 5.37 -16.52 -2.94
CA VAL A 233 6.48 -16.97 -2.09
C VAL A 233 7.67 -17.54 -2.87
N LYS A 234 7.46 -17.95 -4.14
CA LYS A 234 8.55 -18.36 -5.04
C LYS A 234 9.62 -17.26 -5.21
N SER A 235 9.24 -16.00 -5.12
CA SER A 235 10.19 -14.88 -5.09
C SER A 235 10.61 -14.55 -3.66
N PRO A 236 11.86 -14.11 -3.39
CA PRO A 236 12.23 -13.70 -2.04
C PRO A 236 11.38 -12.54 -1.50
N ILE A 237 10.93 -11.62 -2.38
CA ILE A 237 10.02 -10.53 -2.05
C ILE A 237 8.66 -11.06 -1.61
N GLY A 238 8.06 -11.92 -2.42
CA GLY A 238 6.76 -12.52 -2.10
C GLY A 238 6.85 -13.39 -0.84
N TRP A 239 7.98 -14.05 -0.60
CA TRP A 239 8.23 -14.76 0.65
C TRP A 239 8.23 -13.81 1.84
N TYR A 240 8.98 -12.70 1.76
CA TYR A 240 9.02 -11.72 2.84
C TYR A 240 7.64 -11.12 3.11
N ASN A 241 6.95 -10.65 2.06
CA ASN A 241 5.60 -10.09 2.16
C ASN A 241 4.58 -11.09 2.74
N TYR A 242 4.72 -12.37 2.39
CA TYR A 242 3.90 -13.43 2.95
C TYR A 242 4.16 -13.61 4.45
N VAL A 243 5.43 -13.70 4.83
CA VAL A 243 5.86 -13.95 6.20
C VAL A 243 5.48 -12.82 7.14
N ILE A 244 5.67 -11.54 6.75
CA ILE A 244 5.27 -10.40 7.59
C ILE A 244 3.75 -10.26 7.72
N SER A 245 2.98 -10.84 6.79
CA SER A 245 1.51 -10.81 6.83
C SER A 245 0.91 -11.88 7.73
N MET A 246 1.73 -12.79 8.27
CA MET A 246 1.28 -13.83 9.18
C MET A 246 0.89 -13.23 10.53
N PRO A 247 -0.27 -13.63 11.09
CA PRO A 247 -0.75 -13.08 12.35
C PRO A 247 0.07 -13.53 13.57
N LYS A 248 0.83 -14.63 13.44
CA LYS A 248 1.66 -15.19 14.52
C LYS A 248 3.06 -15.44 14.02
N SER A 249 4.03 -15.32 14.93
CA SER A 249 5.42 -15.68 14.66
C SER A 249 5.52 -17.15 14.24
N VAL A 250 6.18 -17.40 13.11
CA VAL A 250 6.35 -18.73 12.55
C VAL A 250 7.74 -19.24 12.89
N ARG A 251 7.86 -20.52 13.24
CA ARG A 251 9.15 -21.18 13.49
C ARG A 251 10.10 -21.00 12.29
N LEU A 252 11.38 -20.73 12.55
CA LEU A 252 12.40 -20.53 11.52
C LEU A 252 12.44 -21.67 10.48
N SER A 253 12.34 -22.92 10.92
CA SER A 253 12.33 -24.08 10.02
C SER A 253 11.13 -24.08 9.06
N THR A 254 9.98 -23.56 9.49
CA THR A 254 8.80 -23.40 8.64
C THR A 254 8.97 -22.22 7.69
N LEU A 255 9.54 -21.10 8.15
CA LEU A 255 9.88 -19.95 7.30
C LEU A 255 10.81 -20.33 6.14
N LEU A 256 11.89 -21.07 6.43
CA LEU A 256 12.83 -21.53 5.42
C LEU A 256 12.17 -22.51 4.42
N ARG A 257 11.33 -23.44 4.90
CA ARG A 257 10.59 -24.37 4.04
C ARG A 257 9.59 -23.65 3.13
N ILE A 258 8.88 -22.66 3.65
CA ILE A 258 8.01 -21.77 2.86
C ILE A 258 8.84 -21.08 1.76
N GLY A 259 10.06 -20.63 2.07
CA GLY A 259 11.02 -20.06 1.11
C GLY A 259 11.59 -21.05 0.09
N GLY A 260 11.24 -22.34 0.16
CA GLY A 260 11.70 -23.39 -0.75
C GLY A 260 13.01 -24.07 -0.33
N PHE A 261 13.47 -23.89 0.91
CA PHE A 261 14.59 -24.67 1.44
C PHE A 261 14.12 -26.10 1.72
N GLY A 262 14.73 -27.07 1.05
CA GLY A 262 14.61 -28.48 1.42
C GLY A 262 15.32 -28.78 2.76
N PHE A 263 15.05 -29.93 3.35
CA PHE A 263 15.60 -30.32 4.66
C PHE A 263 17.12 -30.16 4.75
N LYS A 264 17.87 -30.65 3.76
CA LYS A 264 19.34 -30.52 3.69
C LYS A 264 19.82 -29.08 3.59
N ALA A 265 19.06 -28.20 2.92
CA ALA A 265 19.44 -26.80 2.80
C ALA A 265 19.13 -26.04 4.09
N ALA A 266 17.98 -26.31 4.71
CA ALA A 266 17.55 -25.70 5.96
C ALA A 266 18.41 -26.10 7.16
N SER A 267 19.04 -27.28 7.13
CA SER A 267 19.95 -27.76 8.17
C SER A 267 21.38 -27.24 8.05
N ARG A 268 21.74 -26.60 6.92
CA ARG A 268 23.08 -26.03 6.73
C ARG A 268 23.24 -24.76 7.56
N PRO A 269 24.45 -24.42 8.01
CA PRO A 269 24.75 -23.10 8.55
C PRO A 269 24.33 -21.99 7.58
N ILE A 270 23.90 -20.84 8.10
CA ILE A 270 23.44 -19.70 7.30
C ILE A 270 24.52 -19.24 6.31
N GLY A 271 25.79 -19.23 6.74
CA GLY A 271 26.95 -18.86 5.91
C GLY A 271 27.48 -19.94 4.97
N CYS A 272 26.73 -21.04 4.76
CA CYS A 272 27.23 -22.14 3.95
C CYS A 272 27.42 -21.71 2.47
N PRO A 273 28.61 -21.90 1.87
CA PRO A 273 28.88 -21.47 0.49
C PRO A 273 28.03 -22.21 -0.55
N THR A 274 27.51 -23.39 -0.19
CA THR A 274 26.65 -24.20 -1.06
C THR A 274 25.22 -23.66 -1.20
N HIS A 275 24.85 -22.62 -0.44
CA HIS A 275 23.58 -21.93 -0.66
C HIS A 275 23.58 -21.26 -2.03
N GLY A 276 22.61 -21.62 -2.87
CA GLY A 276 22.42 -21.00 -4.17
C GLY A 276 22.02 -19.52 -4.06
N LYS A 277 22.09 -18.82 -5.19
CA LYS A 277 21.79 -17.38 -5.31
C LYS A 277 20.48 -16.96 -4.62
N ARG A 278 19.40 -17.71 -4.86
CA ARG A 278 18.09 -17.46 -4.24
C ARG A 278 18.11 -17.67 -2.72
N GLY A 279 18.77 -18.73 -2.25
CA GLY A 279 18.88 -19.03 -0.82
C GLY A 279 19.60 -17.92 -0.07
N ARG A 280 20.71 -17.42 -0.61
CA ARG A 280 21.45 -16.28 -0.02
C ARG A 280 20.60 -15.02 0.08
N ARG A 281 19.87 -14.69 -0.99
CA ARG A 281 18.93 -13.55 -0.98
C ARG A 281 17.85 -13.69 0.09
N LEU A 282 17.24 -14.88 0.21
CA LEU A 282 16.24 -15.17 1.25
C LEU A 282 16.82 -15.05 2.66
N LEU A 283 18.03 -15.55 2.90
CA LEU A 283 18.69 -15.45 4.20
C LEU A 283 19.03 -14.01 4.58
N VAL A 284 19.47 -13.20 3.61
CA VAL A 284 19.66 -11.75 3.84
C VAL A 284 18.32 -11.08 4.16
N MET A 285 17.24 -11.43 3.46
CA MET A 285 15.92 -10.89 3.78
C MET A 285 15.45 -11.27 5.19
N LEU A 286 15.69 -12.51 5.60
CA LEU A 286 15.40 -13.00 6.94
C LEU A 286 16.16 -12.18 8.00
N LEU A 287 17.48 -12.04 7.86
CA LEU A 287 18.33 -11.38 8.85
C LEU A 287 18.09 -9.87 8.93
N MET A 288 17.95 -9.23 7.77
CA MET A 288 17.84 -7.78 7.69
C MET A 288 16.42 -7.29 7.99
N PHE A 289 15.40 -7.85 7.31
CA PHE A 289 14.05 -7.27 7.35
C PHE A 289 13.12 -7.97 8.32
N TYR A 290 13.23 -9.29 8.48
CA TYR A 290 12.33 -10.03 9.36
C TYR A 290 12.79 -9.96 10.82
N THR A 291 14.07 -10.27 11.11
CA THR A 291 14.57 -10.18 12.49
C THR A 291 14.91 -8.76 12.92
N LYS A 292 15.27 -7.87 11.97
CA LYS A 292 15.65 -6.46 12.23
C LYS A 292 16.80 -6.29 13.25
N CYS A 293 17.61 -7.33 13.45
CA CYS A 293 18.72 -7.31 14.42
C CYS A 293 20.06 -6.89 13.81
N PHE A 294 20.21 -6.97 12.48
CA PHE A 294 21.51 -6.85 11.82
C PHE A 294 21.48 -5.79 10.73
N SER A 295 22.59 -5.05 10.59
CA SER A 295 22.82 -4.18 9.44
C SER A 295 22.92 -5.02 8.15
N LEU A 296 22.83 -4.38 6.98
CA LEU A 296 22.99 -5.09 5.71
C LEU A 296 24.39 -5.72 5.58
N GLU A 297 25.45 -5.00 5.97
CA GLU A 297 26.84 -5.47 5.95
C GLU A 297 27.03 -6.69 6.86
N THR A 298 26.44 -6.65 8.05
CA THR A 298 26.49 -7.74 9.02
C THR A 298 25.74 -8.95 8.47
N SER A 299 24.55 -8.74 7.93
CA SER A 299 23.73 -9.78 7.30
C SER A 299 24.46 -10.44 6.12
N LEU A 300 25.12 -9.63 5.28
CA LEU A 300 25.92 -10.13 4.16
C LEU A 300 27.13 -10.92 4.66
N SER A 301 27.83 -10.44 5.68
CA SER A 301 29.00 -11.15 6.25
C SER A 301 28.60 -12.52 6.81
N ILE A 302 27.47 -12.60 7.52
CA ILE A 302 26.92 -13.86 8.04
C ILE A 302 26.54 -14.80 6.89
N VAL A 303 25.83 -14.32 5.87
CA VAL A 303 25.35 -15.16 4.75
C VAL A 303 26.48 -15.59 3.82
N LEU A 304 27.54 -14.79 3.69
CA LEU A 304 28.74 -15.15 2.93
C LEU A 304 29.73 -16.00 3.73
N GLY A 305 29.54 -16.13 5.05
CA GLY A 305 30.40 -16.89 5.94
C GLY A 305 31.76 -16.24 6.21
N ARG A 306 31.93 -14.95 5.89
CA ARG A 306 33.17 -14.19 6.06
C ARG A 306 32.90 -12.68 6.09
N PRO A 307 33.74 -11.88 6.76
CA PRO A 307 33.64 -10.42 6.72
C PRO A 307 33.79 -9.89 5.28
N ILE A 308 33.02 -8.85 4.94
CA ILE A 308 33.20 -8.13 3.67
C ILE A 308 34.37 -7.15 3.81
N PRO A 309 35.39 -7.20 2.93
CA PRO A 309 36.49 -6.24 2.96
C PRO A 309 36.02 -4.79 2.75
N PRO A 310 36.63 -3.78 3.40
CA PRO A 310 36.26 -2.38 3.22
C PRO A 310 36.30 -1.90 1.77
N GLN A 311 37.23 -2.40 0.96
CA GLN A 311 37.32 -2.07 -0.46
C GLN A 311 36.09 -2.54 -1.25
N CYS A 312 35.56 -3.73 -0.90
CA CYS A 312 34.34 -4.24 -1.48
C CYS A 312 33.12 -3.40 -1.07
N VAL A 313 33.07 -2.94 0.18
CA VAL A 313 32.02 -2.02 0.65
C VAL A 313 32.08 -0.71 -0.13
N GLY A 314 33.26 -0.11 -0.29
CA GLY A 314 33.43 1.12 -1.09
C GLY A 314 32.98 0.96 -2.54
N ALA A 315 33.35 -0.15 -3.20
CA ALA A 315 32.92 -0.44 -4.57
C ALA A 315 31.39 -0.62 -4.69
N LEU A 316 30.75 -1.25 -3.68
CA LEU A 316 29.30 -1.37 -3.62
C LEU A 316 28.62 -0.01 -3.44
N VAL A 317 29.13 0.82 -2.52
CA VAL A 317 28.62 2.18 -2.28
C VAL A 317 28.71 3.01 -3.57
N HIS A 318 29.85 3.00 -4.26
CA HIS A 318 30.02 3.73 -5.53
C HIS A 318 28.97 3.31 -6.58
N ALA A 319 28.81 2.01 -6.81
CA ALA A 319 27.85 1.50 -7.78
C ALA A 319 26.38 1.81 -7.39
N LEU A 320 26.08 1.89 -6.09
CA LEU A 320 24.76 2.31 -5.62
C LEU A 320 24.54 3.80 -5.86
N LEU A 321 25.54 4.66 -5.62
CA LEU A 321 25.44 6.10 -5.92
C LEU A 321 25.16 6.35 -7.40
N GLU A 322 25.88 5.67 -8.30
CA GLU A 322 25.60 5.74 -9.74
C GLU A 322 24.18 5.26 -10.09
N HIS A 323 23.69 4.24 -9.38
CA HIS A 323 22.36 3.70 -9.63
C HIS A 323 21.23 4.67 -9.25
N PHE A 324 21.40 5.39 -8.14
CA PHE A 324 20.41 6.33 -7.60
C PHE A 324 20.59 7.77 -8.09
N ALA A 325 21.68 8.07 -8.80
CA ALA A 325 21.93 9.39 -9.36
C ALA A 325 20.76 9.84 -10.25
N PRO A 326 20.23 11.08 -10.07
CA PRO A 326 19.19 11.66 -10.89
C PRO A 326 19.52 11.64 -12.38
N LYS A 327 18.52 11.34 -13.22
CA LYS A 327 18.58 11.46 -14.68
C LYS A 327 17.66 12.57 -15.14
N GLU A 328 17.97 13.09 -16.32
CA GLU A 328 17.18 14.12 -16.97
C GLU A 328 15.73 13.67 -17.20
N LEU A 329 14.79 14.59 -16.95
CA LEU A 329 13.38 14.38 -17.18
C LEU A 329 13.09 14.34 -18.69
N LYS A 330 12.48 13.26 -19.15
CA LYS A 330 11.87 13.19 -20.48
C LYS A 330 10.54 13.91 -20.45
N VAL A 331 10.48 15.07 -21.10
CA VAL A 331 9.27 15.91 -21.20
C VAL A 331 8.22 15.22 -22.10
N PRO A 332 6.91 15.32 -21.78
CA PRO A 332 5.86 14.81 -22.65
C PRO A 332 5.86 15.51 -24.02
N PRO A 333 5.77 14.76 -25.13
CA PRO A 333 5.72 15.35 -26.46
C PRO A 333 4.31 15.94 -26.72
N ILE A 334 4.22 16.94 -27.61
CA ILE A 334 3.03 17.79 -27.78
C ILE A 334 1.79 16.99 -28.19
N GLU A 335 1.98 15.88 -28.91
CA GLU A 335 0.94 15.03 -29.47
C GLU A 335 0.13 14.28 -28.39
N VAL A 336 0.64 14.22 -27.16
CA VAL A 336 -0.03 13.56 -26.03
C VAL A 336 -1.14 14.45 -25.45
N PHE A 337 -1.10 15.76 -25.70
CA PHE A 337 -2.09 16.69 -25.17
C PHE A 337 -3.37 16.67 -25.99
N ALA A 338 -4.51 16.65 -25.31
CA ALA A 338 -5.81 16.68 -25.96
C ALA A 338 -6.10 18.02 -26.68
N TYR A 339 -5.44 19.10 -26.25
CA TYR A 339 -5.47 20.42 -26.89
C TYR A 339 -4.25 21.26 -26.44
N PRO A 340 -3.85 22.30 -27.20
CA PRO A 340 -2.58 23.03 -27.00
C PRO A 340 -2.40 23.65 -25.60
N GLY A 341 -3.44 24.29 -25.05
CA GLY A 341 -3.38 24.93 -23.72
C GLY A 341 -3.18 23.97 -22.55
N MET A 342 -3.23 22.64 -22.77
CA MET A 342 -2.93 21.66 -21.72
C MET A 342 -1.41 21.60 -21.43
N ALA A 343 -0.57 21.91 -22.42
CA ALA A 343 0.89 21.92 -22.28
C ALA A 343 1.36 23.00 -21.29
N GLU A 344 0.60 24.10 -21.15
CA GLU A 344 0.88 25.17 -20.18
C GLU A 344 0.84 24.66 -18.73
N PHE A 345 0.10 23.59 -18.46
CA PHE A 345 0.05 22.96 -17.13
C PHE A 345 1.17 21.95 -16.87
N ASN A 346 2.11 21.72 -17.81
CA ASN A 346 3.22 20.78 -17.62
C ASN A 346 4.14 21.17 -16.47
N GLU A 347 4.29 22.47 -16.23
CA GLU A 347 5.05 22.98 -15.09
C GLU A 347 4.50 22.38 -13.78
N TYR A 348 3.19 22.47 -13.58
CA TYR A 348 2.52 21.99 -12.36
C TYR A 348 2.33 20.47 -12.33
N SER A 349 2.02 19.86 -13.47
CA SER A 349 1.64 18.45 -13.55
C SER A 349 2.83 17.49 -13.63
N VAL A 350 3.96 17.92 -14.20
CA VAL A 350 5.14 17.06 -14.40
C VAL A 350 6.40 17.69 -13.78
N MET A 351 6.77 18.91 -14.18
CA MET A 351 8.08 19.48 -13.82
C MET A 351 8.22 19.75 -12.32
N GLN A 352 7.21 20.33 -11.68
CA GLN A 352 7.23 20.59 -10.24
C GLN A 352 7.37 19.29 -9.44
N GLY A 353 6.69 18.22 -9.87
CA GLY A 353 6.78 16.89 -9.25
C GLY A 353 8.17 16.29 -9.40
N TRP A 354 8.78 16.41 -10.58
CA TRP A 354 10.16 15.98 -10.83
C TRP A 354 11.17 16.79 -10.01
N MET A 355 11.06 18.13 -10.00
CA MET A 355 11.96 19.01 -9.25
C MET A 355 11.93 18.70 -7.75
N ARG A 356 10.75 18.42 -7.19
CA ARG A 356 10.64 17.97 -5.78
C ARG A 356 11.39 16.67 -5.53
N GLN A 357 11.32 15.70 -6.43
CA GLN A 357 12.08 14.44 -6.32
C GLN A 357 13.59 14.69 -6.42
N TYR A 358 14.01 15.54 -7.35
CA TYR A 358 15.41 15.92 -7.53
C TYR A 358 15.99 16.59 -6.28
N LEU A 359 15.28 17.58 -5.72
CA LEU A 359 15.67 18.25 -4.49
C LEU A 359 15.67 17.29 -3.28
N SER A 360 14.74 16.33 -3.24
CA SER A 360 14.74 15.28 -2.23
C SER A 360 16.00 14.42 -2.30
N TYR A 361 16.45 14.06 -3.51
CA TYR A 361 17.71 13.34 -3.70
C TYR A 361 18.90 14.17 -3.23
N LEU A 362 19.01 15.44 -3.64
CA LEU A 362 20.12 16.30 -3.21
C LEU A 362 20.20 16.45 -1.69
N LYS A 363 19.04 16.61 -1.03
CA LYS A 363 18.95 16.64 0.43
C LYS A 363 19.42 15.32 1.04
N TRP A 364 18.97 14.18 0.52
CA TRP A 364 19.40 12.87 1.02
C TRP A 364 20.91 12.66 0.82
N TYR A 365 21.42 12.99 -0.37
CA TYR A 365 22.83 12.85 -0.73
C TYR A 365 23.72 13.71 0.18
N SER A 366 23.35 14.97 0.46
CA SER A 366 24.12 15.82 1.37
C SER A 366 24.11 15.30 2.80
N LEU A 367 22.99 14.74 3.27
CA LEU A 367 22.88 14.13 4.59
C LEU A 367 23.66 12.81 4.70
N LEU A 368 23.75 12.03 3.61
CA LEU A 368 24.46 10.75 3.59
C LEU A 368 25.92 10.87 4.03
N TYR A 369 26.61 11.92 3.59
CA TYR A 369 28.04 12.16 3.87
C TYR A 369 28.31 12.85 5.21
N THR A 370 27.29 13.09 6.04
CA THR A 370 27.50 13.61 7.41
C THR A 370 28.01 12.55 8.38
N ARG A 371 28.01 11.27 7.98
CA ARG A 371 28.43 10.11 8.77
C ARG A 371 29.06 9.04 7.87
N PRO A 372 29.71 8.01 8.45
CA PRO A 372 30.13 6.84 7.67
C PRO A 372 28.94 6.21 6.93
N VAL A 373 29.10 6.04 5.62
CA VAL A 373 28.05 5.55 4.73
C VAL A 373 27.87 4.04 4.90
N SER A 374 26.65 3.62 5.22
CA SER A 374 26.25 2.21 5.26
C SER A 374 25.51 1.82 3.97
N LEU A 375 25.66 0.57 3.55
CA LEU A 375 24.84 -0.03 2.48
C LEU A 375 23.35 0.02 2.82
N GLY A 376 22.99 0.06 4.12
CA GLY A 376 21.62 0.23 4.59
C GLY A 376 20.99 1.57 4.21
N ASP A 377 21.80 2.63 4.08
CA ASP A 377 21.29 3.99 3.84
C ASP A 377 20.62 4.14 2.46
N PHE A 378 20.98 3.27 1.52
CA PHE A 378 20.42 3.25 0.17
C PHE A 378 19.01 2.67 0.08
N PHE A 379 18.47 2.07 1.15
CA PHE A 379 17.06 1.66 1.20
C PHE A 379 16.10 2.85 1.37
N GLU A 380 16.61 3.94 1.93
CA GLU A 380 15.89 5.19 2.14
C GLU A 380 16.16 6.21 1.02
N ALA A 381 17.04 5.88 0.08
CA ALA A 381 17.37 6.73 -1.06
C ALA A 381 16.10 7.10 -1.86
N PRO A 382 15.88 8.39 -2.13
CA PRO A 382 14.76 8.85 -2.96
C PRO A 382 14.83 8.24 -4.36
N VAL A 383 13.72 7.67 -4.81
CA VAL A 383 13.57 7.17 -6.19
C VAL A 383 12.94 8.30 -7.00
N TYR A 384 13.58 8.69 -8.10
CA TYR A 384 13.06 9.69 -9.02
C TYR A 384 12.51 9.02 -10.29
N THR A 385 11.44 9.59 -10.85
CA THR A 385 10.87 9.15 -12.13
C THR A 385 11.39 10.05 -13.25
N ASP A 386 12.13 9.48 -14.19
CA ASP A 386 12.71 10.18 -15.35
C ASP A 386 11.75 10.32 -16.54
N THR A 387 10.57 9.70 -16.45
CA THR A 387 9.59 9.67 -17.54
C THR A 387 8.31 10.42 -17.17
N TRP A 388 7.77 11.15 -18.13
CA TRP A 388 6.47 11.84 -18.00
C TRP A 388 5.27 10.89 -17.83
N PHE A 389 5.42 9.62 -18.19
CA PHE A 389 4.42 8.58 -17.97
C PHE A 389 4.77 7.72 -16.75
N SER A 390 3.72 7.21 -16.10
CA SER A 390 3.88 6.28 -14.98
C SER A 390 4.35 4.92 -15.48
N LYS A 391 5.53 4.49 -15.01
CA LYS A 391 5.92 3.09 -15.05
C LYS A 391 5.27 2.42 -13.85
N SER A 392 4.53 1.32 -14.06
CA SER A 392 3.90 0.56 -12.98
C SER A 392 4.95 -0.28 -12.23
N ILE A 393 5.88 0.38 -11.54
CA ILE A 393 6.89 -0.27 -10.72
C ILE A 393 6.52 -0.01 -9.27
N ASP A 394 6.23 -1.09 -8.55
CA ASP A 394 6.00 -1.06 -7.11
C ASP A 394 7.28 -0.59 -6.40
N PRO A 395 7.23 0.45 -5.54
CA PRO A 395 8.37 0.93 -4.77
C PRO A 395 9.08 -0.17 -3.97
N ASP A 396 8.35 -1.15 -3.46
CA ASP A 396 8.94 -2.27 -2.70
C ASP A 396 9.75 -3.19 -3.62
N VAL A 397 9.26 -3.43 -4.84
CA VAL A 397 9.99 -4.21 -5.86
C VAL A 397 11.30 -3.51 -6.22
N PHE A 398 11.30 -2.18 -6.32
CA PHE A 398 12.51 -1.42 -6.56
C PHE A 398 13.52 -1.57 -5.41
N ARG A 399 13.09 -1.32 -4.16
CA ARG A 399 13.95 -1.42 -2.96
C ARG A 399 14.55 -2.83 -2.78
N PHE A 400 13.74 -3.87 -2.91
CA PHE A 400 14.25 -5.24 -2.82
C PHE A 400 15.12 -5.63 -4.02
N GLY A 401 14.85 -5.07 -5.20
CA GLY A 401 15.72 -5.21 -6.37
C GLY A 401 17.15 -4.73 -6.09
N VAL A 402 17.28 -3.60 -5.40
CA VAL A 402 18.57 -3.07 -4.93
C VAL A 402 19.22 -4.02 -3.93
N ALA A 403 18.48 -4.48 -2.91
CA ALA A 403 18.98 -5.47 -1.94
C ALA A 403 19.60 -6.69 -2.62
N PHE A 404 18.89 -7.30 -3.56
CA PHE A 404 19.36 -8.48 -4.26
C PHE A 404 20.56 -8.20 -5.15
N ARG A 405 20.61 -7.01 -5.77
CA ARG A 405 21.78 -6.58 -6.53
C ARG A 405 23.00 -6.48 -5.63
N VAL A 406 22.86 -5.90 -4.44
CA VAL A 406 23.95 -5.83 -3.45
C VAL A 406 24.40 -7.22 -3.03
N VAL A 407 23.48 -8.15 -2.71
CA VAL A 407 23.83 -9.55 -2.37
C VAL A 407 24.63 -10.22 -3.48
N ASP A 408 24.19 -10.04 -4.74
CA ASP A 408 24.86 -10.61 -5.90
C ASP A 408 26.24 -10.00 -6.13
N MET A 409 26.35 -8.67 -6.03
CA MET A 409 27.60 -7.95 -6.22
C MET A 409 28.60 -8.27 -5.12
N ALA A 410 28.16 -8.30 -3.85
CA ALA A 410 28.99 -8.70 -2.71
C ALA A 410 29.50 -10.14 -2.88
N THR A 411 28.62 -11.05 -3.32
CA THR A 411 29.01 -12.44 -3.64
C THR A 411 30.10 -12.49 -4.72
N ARG A 412 29.97 -11.70 -5.79
CA ARG A 412 30.96 -11.65 -6.88
C ARG A 412 32.28 -11.01 -6.42
N ALA A 413 32.20 -9.90 -5.70
CA ALA A 413 33.37 -9.15 -5.22
C ALA A 413 34.21 -10.00 -4.28
N CYS A 414 33.59 -10.70 -3.32
CA CYS A 414 34.31 -11.58 -2.39
C CYS A 414 34.91 -12.83 -3.06
N ASN A 415 34.50 -13.17 -4.28
CA ASN A 415 35.04 -14.30 -5.04
C ASN A 415 36.15 -13.90 -6.02
N LYS A 416 36.40 -12.59 -6.22
CA LYS A 416 37.52 -12.13 -7.02
C LYS A 416 38.80 -12.19 -6.17
N PRO A 417 39.92 -12.72 -6.70
CA PRO A 417 41.20 -12.59 -6.04
C PRO A 417 41.55 -11.11 -5.90
N SER A 418 42.02 -10.71 -4.72
CA SER A 418 42.56 -9.38 -4.50
C SER A 418 43.80 -9.21 -5.40
N LEU A 419 43.72 -8.34 -6.40
CA LEU A 419 44.90 -7.95 -7.17
C LEU A 419 45.77 -7.08 -6.24
N LEU A 420 46.93 -7.60 -5.83
CA LEU A 420 47.93 -6.81 -5.13
C LEU A 420 48.56 -5.85 -6.15
N LEU A 421 48.71 -4.58 -5.77
CA LEU A 421 49.54 -3.66 -6.55
C LEU A 421 50.96 -4.23 -6.56
N PRO A 422 51.65 -4.23 -7.71
CA PRO A 422 53.04 -4.64 -7.75
C PRO A 422 53.84 -3.75 -6.80
N VAL A 423 54.60 -4.37 -5.89
CA VAL A 423 55.56 -3.66 -5.05
C VAL A 423 56.61 -3.11 -5.99
N VAL A 424 56.71 -1.79 -6.10
CA VAL A 424 57.85 -1.16 -6.75
C VAL A 424 59.03 -1.38 -5.79
N GLU A 425 59.95 -2.27 -6.16
CA GLU A 425 61.24 -2.35 -5.46
C GLU A 425 61.91 -0.98 -5.58
N GLU A 426 62.12 -0.30 -4.45
CA GLU A 426 62.89 0.93 -4.43
C GLU A 426 64.30 0.64 -4.95
N PRO A 427 64.86 1.44 -5.88
CA PRO A 427 66.21 1.23 -6.34
C PRO A 427 67.20 1.38 -5.18
N PRO A 428 68.27 0.57 -5.13
CA PRO A 428 69.22 0.62 -4.03
C PRO A 428 69.86 2.01 -3.94
N ILE A 429 69.89 2.55 -2.72
CA ILE A 429 70.59 3.79 -2.39
C ILE A 429 72.08 3.56 -2.69
N VAL A 430 72.61 4.27 -3.68
CA VAL A 430 74.04 4.26 -3.99
C VAL A 430 74.72 5.28 -3.08
N ASP A 431 75.31 4.80 -1.99
CA ASP A 431 76.25 5.58 -1.18
C ASP A 431 77.58 5.71 -1.94
N SER A 432 77.77 6.80 -2.67
CA SER A 432 79.10 7.23 -3.08
C SER A 432 79.17 8.75 -3.32
N PHE A 433 79.45 9.49 -2.26
CA PHE A 433 80.17 10.75 -2.34
C PHE A 433 81.31 10.71 -1.31
N VAL A 434 82.41 10.08 -1.71
CA VAL A 434 83.71 10.29 -1.06
C VAL A 434 84.24 11.61 -1.61
N MET A 435 84.27 12.64 -0.75
CA MET A 435 85.05 13.84 -1.02
C MET A 435 86.53 13.49 -0.92
N SER A 436 87.27 13.67 -2.01
CA SER A 436 88.73 13.69 -2.00
C SER A 436 89.22 15.06 -1.52
N ASP A 437 90.25 15.02 -0.68
CA ASP A 437 90.93 16.13 0.01
C ASP A 437 91.30 17.36 -0.84
#